data_AF-A0A964P1K2-F1
#
_entry.id   AF-A0A964P1K2-F1
#
_cell.length_a   1.000
_cell.length_b   1.000
_cell.length_c   1.000
_cell.angle_alpha   90.00
_cell.angle_beta   90.00
_cell.angle_gamma   90.00
#
_symmetry.space_group_name_H-M   'P 1'
#
loop_
_entity.id
_entity.type
_entity.pdbx_description
1 polymer ?
#
loop_
_entity_poly.entity_id
_entity_poly.type
_entity_poly.pdbx_seq_one_letter_code
_entity_poly.pdbx_strand_id
1 'polypeptide(L)' 'MDQGVQQALAHDTLIDITTTGRKTGRQYRKELAFHVTDGRLYLTGRPGRRGWYANLLANPDSSFT' A
#
# COMPACT_ATOMS: atom_id res chain seq x y z
N MET A 1 -0.18 -0.07 -18.72
CA MET A 1 0.23 0.69 -17.53
C MET A 1 1.00 1.90 -18.01
N ASP A 2 0.63 3.09 -17.56
CA ASP A 2 1.23 4.37 -17.97
C ASP A 2 2.74 4.43 -17.68
N GLN A 3 3.53 4.88 -18.66
CA GLN A 3 4.99 4.97 -18.51
C GLN A 3 5.41 5.98 -17.42
N GLY A 4 4.60 7.02 -17.18
CA GLY A 4 4.84 7.98 -16.09
C GLY A 4 4.69 7.34 -14.71
N VAL A 5 3.72 6.42 -14.54
CA VAL A 5 3.53 5.65 -13.30
C VAL A 5 4.72 4.71 -13.09
N GLN A 6 5.22 4.06 -14.14
CA GLN A 6 6.39 3.17 -14.01
C GLN A 6 7.68 3.92 -13.65
N GLN A 7 7.90 5.12 -14.18
CA GLN A 7 9.06 5.96 -13.87
C GLN A 7 9.01 6.49 -12.43
N ALA A 8 7.83 6.93 -11.96
CA ALA A 8 7.63 7.31 -10.56
C ALA A 8 7.87 6.12 -9.62
N LEU A 9 7.34 4.94 -9.94
CA LEU A 9 7.55 3.70 -9.19
C LEU A 9 9.01 3.20 -9.17
N ALA A 10 9.86 3.66 -10.09
CA ALA A 10 11.27 3.28 -10.15
C ALA A 10 12.16 4.15 -9.24
N HIS A 11 11.70 5.36 -8.88
CA HIS A 11 12.46 6.33 -8.09
C HIS A 11 11.85 6.58 -6.70
N ASP A 12 10.52 6.54 -6.59
CA ASP A 12 9.84 6.67 -5.32
C ASP A 12 9.84 5.34 -4.57
N THR A 13 10.16 5.40 -3.28
CA THR A 13 10.24 4.22 -2.42
C THR A 13 9.11 4.17 -1.40
N LEU A 14 8.21 5.16 -1.41
CA LEU A 14 7.12 5.32 -0.45
C LEU A 14 5.78 5.57 -1.16
N ILE A 15 4.71 4.94 -0.67
CA ILE A 15 3.34 5.10 -1.18
C ILE A 15 2.38 5.24 -0.02
N ASP A 16 1.38 6.11 -0.16
CA ASP A 16 0.28 6.19 0.79
C ASP A 16 -0.77 5.14 0.45
N ILE A 17 -1.02 4.21 1.38
CA ILE A 17 -2.16 3.30 1.29
C ILE A 17 -3.27 3.77 2.23
N THR A 18 -4.49 3.87 1.71
CA THR A 18 -5.69 4.06 2.52
C THR A 18 -6.49 2.76 2.57
N THR A 19 -6.76 2.30 3.79
CA THR A 19 -7.51 1.06 4.07
C THR A 19 -8.68 1.33 4.99
N THR A 20 -9.70 0.47 4.96
CA THR A 20 -10.83 0.56 5.90
C THR A 20 -10.59 -0.29 7.14
N GLY A 21 -10.56 0.36 8.31
CA GLY A 21 -10.33 -0.28 9.60
C GLY A 21 -11.32 -1.41 9.88
N ARG A 22 -10.86 -2.67 9.92
CA ARG A 22 -11.74 -3.85 10.05
C ARG A 22 -12.63 -3.86 11.30
N LYS A 23 -12.25 -3.14 12.36
CA LYS A 23 -13.00 -3.03 13.61
C LYS A 23 -13.83 -1.76 13.72
N THR A 24 -13.43 -0.71 13.01
CA THR A 24 -13.96 0.65 13.23
C THR A 24 -14.70 1.19 12.02
N GLY A 25 -14.56 0.59 10.84
CA GLY A 25 -15.10 1.08 9.56
C GLY A 25 -14.47 2.39 9.07
N ARG A 26 -13.48 2.95 9.79
CA ARG A 26 -12.87 4.24 9.45
C ARG A 26 -11.74 4.08 8.45
N GLN A 27 -11.55 5.09 7.60
CA GLN A 27 -10.38 5.16 6.73
C GLN A 27 -9.11 5.31 7.57
N TYR A 28 -8.07 4.56 7.19
CA TYR A 28 -6.77 4.53 7.82
C TYR A 28 -5.71 4.66 6.73
N ARG A 29 -5.04 5.82 6.71
CA ARG A 29 -3.93 6.11 5.80
C ARG A 29 -2.61 5.76 6.45
N LYS A 30 -1.70 5.15 5.67
CA LYS A 30 -0.34 4.85 6.11
C LYS A 30 0.64 4.94 4.96
N GLU A 31 1.75 5.63 5.20
CA GLU A 31 2.90 5.62 4.31
C GLU A 31 3.64 4.28 4.46
N LEU A 32 3.85 3.59 3.35
CA LEU A 32 4.55 2.31 3.28
C LEU A 32 5.68 2.39 2.27
N ALA A 33 6.74 1.64 2.53
CA ALA A 33 7.74 1.42 1.51
C ALA A 33 7.20 0.46 0.45
N PHE A 34 7.56 0.68 -0.81
CA PHE A 34 7.23 -0.25 -1.89
C PHE A 34 8.42 -0.47 -2.81
N HIS A 35 8.41 -1.61 -3.49
CA HIS A 35 9.35 -1.94 -4.55
C HIS A 35 8.61 -2.58 -5.71
N VAL A 36 8.96 -2.21 -6.94
CA VAL A 36 8.47 -2.88 -8.14
C VAL A 36 9.55 -3.84 -8.63
N THR A 37 9.22 -5.13 -8.65
CA THR A 37 10.12 -6.19 -9.15
C THR A 37 9.32 -7.08 -10.09
N ASP A 38 9.84 -7.36 -11.28
CA ASP A 38 9.17 -8.15 -12.32
C ASP A 38 7.76 -7.66 -12.67
N GLY A 39 7.55 -6.34 -12.66
CA GLY A 39 6.25 -5.71 -12.92
C GLY A 39 5.21 -5.93 -11.81
N ARG A 40 5.63 -6.45 -10.65
CA ARG A 40 4.78 -6.64 -9.47
C ARG A 40 5.13 -5.63 -8.39
N LEU A 41 4.10 -5.04 -7.81
CA LEU A 41 4.22 -4.12 -6.68
C LEU A 41 4.31 -4.90 -5.38
N TYR A 42 5.41 -4.74 -4.66
CA TYR A 42 5.63 -5.32 -3.33
C TYR A 42 5.55 -4.21 -2.28
N LEU A 43 4.55 -4.29 -1.41
CA LEU A 43 4.45 -3.42 -0.24
C LEU A 43 5.30 -3.99 0.89
N THR A 44 6.27 -3.22 1.37
CA THR A 44 7.18 -3.60 2.45
C THR A 44 7.00 -2.69 3.66
N GLY A 45 7.41 -3.17 4.82
CA GLY A 45 7.31 -2.41 6.05
C GLY A 45 8.16 -3.02 7.15
N ARG A 46 8.42 -2.23 8.20
CA ARG A 46 9.19 -2.69 9.36
C ARG A 46 8.53 -3.92 10.02
N PRO A 47 9.31 -4.84 10.60
CA PRO A 47 8.79 -5.99 11.34
C PRO A 47 7.81 -5.56 12.44
N GLY A 48 6.67 -6.26 12.56
CA GLY A 48 5.64 -5.95 13.55
C GLY A 48 4.21 -6.15 13.06
N ARG A 49 3.22 -5.74 13.88
CA ARG A 49 1.79 -5.84 13.53
C ARG A 49 1.45 -4.91 12.37
N ARG A 50 0.97 -5.48 11.27
CA ARG A 50 0.54 -4.76 10.06
C ARG A 50 -0.97 -4.56 10.08
N GLY A 51 -1.42 -3.52 10.79
CA GLY A 51 -2.85 -3.19 10.87
C GLY A 51 -3.50 -2.98 9.49
N TRP A 52 -2.80 -2.33 8.57
CA TRP A 52 -3.22 -2.16 7.17
C TRP A 52 -3.43 -3.50 6.44
N TYR A 53 -2.55 -4.48 6.66
CA TYR A 53 -2.69 -5.80 6.04
C TYR A 53 -3.90 -6.55 6.60
N ALA A 54 -4.12 -6.48 7.90
CA ALA A 54 -5.30 -7.05 8.53
C ALA A 54 -6.61 -6.35 8.08
N ASN A 55 -6.54 -5.07 7.73
CA ASN A 55 -7.65 -4.35 7.13
C ASN A 55 -7.93 -4.86 5.71
N LEU A 56 -6.90 -4.99 4.86
CA LEU A 56 -7.04 -5.53 3.50
C LEU A 56 -7.60 -6.96 3.48
N LEU A 57 -7.18 -7.81 4.41
CA LEU A 57 -7.72 -9.17 4.52
C LEU A 57 -9.22 -9.21 4.86
N ALA A 58 -9.73 -8.20 5.57
CA ALA A 58 -11.13 -8.12 5.93
C ALA A 58 -11.96 -7.32 4.91
N ASN A 59 -11.36 -6.28 4.33
CA ASN A 59 -11.94 -5.35 3.37
C ASN A 59 -10.92 -5.10 2.26
N PRO A 60 -11.03 -5.77 1.10
CA PRO A 60 -10.04 -5.66 0.03
C PRO A 60 -10.03 -4.28 -0.68
N ASP A 61 -11.09 -3.48 -0.50
CA ASP A 61 -11.13 -2.12 -1.03
C ASP A 61 -10.08 -1.23 -0.38
N SER A 62 -9.19 -0.69 -1.21
CA SER A 62 -8.13 0.22 -0.83
C SER A 62 -7.78 1.16 -1.98
N SER A 63 -7.27 2.34 -1.64
CA SER A 63 -6.78 3.31 -2.59
C SER A 63 -5.30 3.63 -2.32
N PHE A 64 -4.57 3.89 -3.40
CA PHE A 64 -3.16 4.25 -3.40
C PHE A 64 -3.02 5.66 -4.01
N THR A 65 -2.14 6.48 -3.46
CA THR A 65 -1.89 7.86 -3.90
C THR A 65 -0.41 8.19 -3.83
#